data_AF-B8IGP5-F1
#
_entry.id   AF-B8IGP5-F1
#
_cell.length_a   1.000
_cell.length_b   1.000
_cell.length_c   1.000
_cell.angle_alpha   90.00
_cell.angle_beta   90.00
_cell.angle_gamma   90.00
#
_symmetry.space_group_name_H-M   'P 1'
#
loop_
_entity.id
_entity.type
_entity.pdbx_description
1 polymer ?
#
loop_
_entity_poly.entity_id
_entity_poly.type
_entity_poly.pdbx_seq_one_letter_code
_entity_poly.pdbx_strand_id
1 'polypeptide(L)'
;MQHAWTCACCGEQYSTLPLDFAADAPDYWYGLSAEERTSGVLTADLCTIAGEYHFIRGCLELPIHGRSERLVFGVWVSFSEASMRRAAELWDAEVIEDEPPRFGWLSTNVRPYPRSLELKAAVHFRAGGLRPLVELEPSDHPLAREQREGISMNRVQEIVATLMHRH
;
A
#
# COMPACT_ATOMS: atom_id res chain seq x y z
N MET A 1 -0.41 1.32 -28.42
CA MET A 1 -0.91 0.18 -27.63
C MET A 1 -2.09 0.67 -26.81
N GLN A 2 -3.31 0.26 -27.17
CA GLN A 2 -4.50 0.53 -26.36
C GLN A 2 -4.50 -0.49 -25.22
N HIS A 3 -4.21 -0.04 -24.00
CA HIS A 3 -4.26 -0.89 -22.82
C HIS A 3 -5.71 -0.85 -22.32
N ALA A 4 -6.46 -1.91 -22.57
CA ALA A 4 -7.79 -2.08 -21.98
C ALA A 4 -7.67 -2.96 -20.73
N TRP A 5 -8.15 -2.49 -19.59
CA TRP A 5 -8.20 -3.25 -18.35
C TRP A 5 -9.53 -3.02 -17.63
N THR A 6 -9.98 -4.04 -16.90
CA THR A 6 -11.19 -3.97 -16.08
C THR A 6 -10.79 -3.77 -14.62
N CYS A 7 -11.34 -2.76 -13.97
CA CYS A 7 -11.10 -2.52 -12.56
C CYS A 7 -11.75 -3.60 -11.71
N ALA A 8 -10.98 -4.28 -10.84
CA ALA A 8 -11.52 -5.29 -9.93
C ALA A 8 -12.46 -4.70 -8.87
N CYS A 9 -12.34 -3.40 -8.57
CA CYS A 9 -13.18 -2.73 -7.57
C CYS A 9 -14.58 -2.39 -8.11
N CYS A 10 -14.70 -1.89 -9.34
CA CYS A 10 -15.96 -1.37 -9.89
C CYS A 10 -16.45 -2.12 -11.13
N GLY A 11 -15.64 -2.97 -11.75
CA GLY A 11 -15.97 -3.68 -12.98
C GLY A 11 -15.92 -2.83 -14.25
N GLU A 12 -15.56 -1.55 -14.17
CA GLU A 12 -15.48 -0.65 -15.33
C GLU A 12 -14.22 -0.91 -16.18
N GLN A 13 -14.36 -0.73 -17.49
CA GLN A 13 -13.24 -0.83 -18.44
C GLN A 13 -12.59 0.52 -18.67
N TYR A 14 -11.28 0.57 -18.54
CA TYR A 14 -10.47 1.75 -18.82
C TYR A 14 -9.52 1.47 -19.98
N SER A 15 -9.33 2.47 -20.84
CA SER A 15 -8.37 2.44 -21.96
C SER A 15 -7.03 3.13 -21.64
N THR A 16 -6.85 3.50 -20.37
CA THR A 16 -5.65 4.13 -19.83
C THR A 16 -4.71 3.08 -19.22
N LEU A 17 -3.48 3.48 -18.91
CA LEU A 17 -2.59 2.63 -18.14
C LEU A 17 -3.10 2.54 -16.68
N PRO A 18 -3.24 1.34 -16.07
CA PRO A 18 -3.56 1.23 -14.66
C PRO A 18 -2.44 1.85 -13.84
N LEU A 19 -2.79 2.79 -12.97
CA LEU A 19 -1.87 3.47 -12.06
C LEU A 19 -2.14 3.15 -10.59
N ASP A 20 -3.05 2.23 -10.30
CA ASP A 20 -3.39 1.80 -8.95
C ASP A 20 -3.39 0.27 -8.90
N PHE A 21 -2.52 -0.26 -8.05
CA PHE A 21 -2.37 -1.69 -7.80
C PHE A 21 -2.45 -1.92 -6.31
N ALA A 22 -3.09 -2.99 -5.85
CA ALA A 22 -3.21 -3.21 -4.43
C ALA A 22 -3.10 -4.69 -4.05
N ALA A 23 -2.48 -4.96 -2.90
CA ALA A 23 -2.49 -6.27 -2.29
C ALA A 23 -3.79 -6.45 -1.47
N ASP A 24 -4.42 -7.62 -1.58
CA ASP A 24 -5.67 -7.93 -0.87
C ASP A 24 -5.46 -8.14 0.63
N ALA A 25 -4.27 -8.59 1.02
CA ALA A 25 -3.89 -8.87 2.39
C ALA A 25 -2.38 -8.63 2.61
N PRO A 26 -1.90 -8.48 3.86
CA PRO A 26 -0.46 -8.51 4.13
C PRO A 26 0.13 -9.87 3.73
N ASP A 27 1.40 -9.92 3.31
CA ASP A 27 2.06 -11.17 2.91
C ASP A 27 2.00 -12.24 4.02
N TYR A 28 2.07 -11.82 5.29
CA TYR A 28 1.94 -12.69 6.45
C TYR A 28 0.61 -13.46 6.50
N TRP A 29 -0.48 -12.91 5.94
CA TRP A 29 -1.79 -13.57 5.89
C TRP A 29 -1.78 -14.85 5.04
N TYR A 30 -1.02 -14.84 3.95
CA TYR A 30 -0.93 -16.00 3.04
C TYR A 30 -0.11 -17.14 3.64
N GLY A 31 0.73 -16.89 4.64
CA GLY A 31 1.48 -17.90 5.38
C GLY A 31 0.69 -18.64 6.45
N LEU A 32 -0.50 -18.14 6.83
CA LEU A 32 -1.32 -18.72 7.89
C LEU A 32 -2.00 -20.03 7.49
N SER A 33 -2.15 -20.93 8.46
CA SER A 33 -3.03 -22.09 8.39
C SER A 33 -4.51 -21.69 8.33
N ALA A 34 -5.39 -22.63 7.97
CA ALA A 34 -6.82 -22.39 7.91
C ALA A 34 -7.41 -22.01 9.29
N GLU A 35 -6.89 -22.60 10.37
CA GLU A 35 -7.31 -22.32 11.75
C GLU A 35 -6.90 -20.89 12.18
N GLU A 36 -5.66 -20.50 11.88
CA GLU A 36 -5.16 -19.14 12.14
C GLU A 36 -5.93 -18.09 11.34
N ARG A 37 -6.30 -18.37 10.09
CA ARG A 37 -7.15 -17.46 9.29
C ARG A 37 -8.57 -17.34 9.84
N THR A 38 -9.10 -18.41 10.44
CA THR A 38 -10.45 -18.41 11.02
C THR A 38 -10.52 -17.56 12.30
N SER A 39 -9.42 -17.51 13.06
CA SER A 39 -9.30 -16.67 14.25
C SER A 39 -8.81 -15.25 13.95
N GLY A 40 -8.19 -15.03 12.79
CA GLY A 40 -7.80 -13.71 12.31
C GLY A 40 -8.98 -12.89 11.77
N VAL A 41 -8.76 -11.57 11.67
CA VAL A 41 -9.69 -10.64 11.05
C VAL A 41 -9.00 -10.00 9.87
N LEU A 42 -9.59 -10.10 8.68
CA LEU A 42 -9.15 -9.37 7.48
C LEU A 42 -10.34 -8.60 6.92
N THR A 43 -10.18 -7.28 6.82
CA THR A 43 -11.13 -6.35 6.20
C THR A 43 -10.47 -5.65 5.02
N ALA A 44 -11.16 -4.70 4.39
CA ALA A 44 -10.59 -3.92 3.28
C ALA A 44 -9.37 -3.08 3.66
N ASP A 45 -9.27 -2.67 4.92
CA ASP A 45 -8.27 -1.69 5.39
C ASP A 45 -7.52 -2.11 6.66
N LEU A 46 -8.05 -3.08 7.42
CA LEU A 46 -7.45 -3.59 8.65
C LEU A 46 -7.28 -5.10 8.62
N CYS A 47 -6.19 -5.58 9.18
CA CYS A 47 -5.92 -7.00 9.38
C CYS A 47 -5.38 -7.22 10.80
N THR A 48 -5.88 -8.24 11.49
CA THR A 48 -5.37 -8.70 12.78
C THR A 48 -5.14 -10.21 12.74
N ILE A 49 -3.96 -10.65 13.17
CA ILE A 49 -3.57 -12.06 13.24
C ILE A 49 -3.32 -12.41 14.71
N ALA A 50 -3.91 -13.53 15.17
CA ALA A 50 -3.79 -14.03 16.55
C ALA A 50 -4.19 -13.03 17.66
N GLY A 51 -4.91 -11.94 17.32
CA GLY A 51 -5.25 -10.88 18.27
C GLY A 51 -4.09 -9.96 18.68
N GLU A 52 -2.88 -10.21 18.16
CA GLU A 52 -1.65 -9.53 18.61
C GLU A 52 -0.96 -8.74 17.48
N TYR A 53 -1.01 -9.25 16.25
CA TYR A 53 -0.36 -8.62 15.10
C TYR A 53 -1.36 -7.81 14.31
N HIS A 54 -1.14 -6.50 14.26
CA HIS A 54 -2.05 -5.57 13.61
C HIS A 54 -1.42 -4.97 12.36
N PHE A 55 -2.21 -4.86 11.30
CA PHE A 55 -1.79 -4.29 10.03
C PHE A 55 -2.86 -3.34 9.51
N ILE A 56 -2.42 -2.24 8.91
CA ILE A 56 -3.26 -1.26 8.24
C ILE A 56 -2.88 -1.19 6.78
N ARG A 57 -3.88 -1.06 5.90
CA ARG A 57 -3.68 -0.80 4.49
C ARG A 57 -3.48 0.70 4.25
N GLY A 58 -2.47 1.04 3.47
CA GLY A 58 -2.16 2.40 3.08
C GLY A 58 -1.75 2.51 1.62
N CYS A 59 -1.56 3.74 1.15
CA CYS A 59 -1.11 4.04 -0.19
C CYS A 59 0.37 4.37 -0.18
N LEU A 60 1.18 3.58 -0.88
CA LEU A 60 2.55 3.93 -1.24
C LEU A 60 2.51 4.52 -2.66
N GLU A 61 2.88 5.79 -2.79
CA GLU A 61 2.71 6.53 -4.04
C GLU A 61 4.06 6.91 -4.64
N LEU A 62 4.28 6.58 -5.91
CA LEU A 62 5.45 6.98 -6.68
C LEU A 62 5.10 8.18 -7.57
N PRO A 63 5.73 9.35 -7.37
CA PRO A 63 5.53 10.51 -8.24
C PRO A 63 5.95 10.20 -9.68
N ILE A 64 5.16 10.64 -10.67
CA ILE A 64 5.53 10.50 -12.08
C ILE A 64 6.04 11.84 -12.60
N HIS A 65 7.24 11.86 -13.17
CA HIS A 65 7.86 13.09 -13.64
C HIS A 65 7.01 13.80 -14.70
N GLY A 66 6.77 15.10 -14.50
CA GLY A 66 6.00 15.93 -15.42
C GLY A 66 4.50 15.65 -15.45
N ARG A 67 3.96 14.92 -14.46
CA ARG A 67 2.53 14.57 -14.36
C ARG A 67 2.00 14.86 -12.96
N SER A 68 0.69 15.11 -12.87
CA SER A 68 -0.01 15.24 -11.58
C SER A 68 -0.34 13.90 -10.95
N GLU A 69 -0.52 12.86 -11.79
CA GLU A 69 -0.84 11.52 -11.36
C GLU A 69 0.36 10.80 -10.73
N ARG A 70 0.07 9.78 -9.93
CA ARG A 70 1.05 8.95 -9.24
C ARG A 70 0.78 7.49 -9.57
N LEU A 71 1.83 6.66 -9.55
CA LEU A 71 1.67 5.21 -9.52
C LEU A 71 1.50 4.79 -8.06
N VAL A 72 0.34 4.24 -7.74
CA VAL A 72 -0.09 3.92 -6.38
C VAL A 72 -0.04 2.41 -6.15
N PHE A 73 0.57 2.03 -5.03
CA PHE A 73 0.53 0.69 -4.48
C PHE A 73 -0.25 0.70 -3.17
N GLY A 74 -1.41 0.03 -3.13
CA GLY A 74 -2.10 -0.34 -1.90
C GLY A 74 -1.30 -1.42 -1.17
N VAL A 75 -0.62 -1.01 -0.11
CA VAL A 75 0.29 -1.87 0.68
C VAL A 75 -0.20 -2.00 2.11
N TRP A 76 0.22 -3.07 2.78
CA TRP A 76 -0.03 -3.30 4.19
C TRP A 76 1.21 -2.97 5.01
N VAL A 77 1.02 -2.36 6.18
CA VAL A 77 2.08 -2.00 7.11
C VAL A 77 1.70 -2.50 8.50
N SER A 78 2.64 -3.11 9.21
CA SER A 78 2.41 -3.55 10.59
C SER A 78 2.48 -2.37 11.56
N PHE A 79 1.55 -2.35 12.52
CA PHE A 79 1.39 -1.30 13.52
C PHE A 79 1.45 -1.87 14.93
N SER A 80 1.91 -1.05 15.87
CA SER A 80 1.65 -1.29 17.29
C SER A 80 0.15 -1.14 17.59
N GLU A 81 -0.32 -1.79 18.66
CA GLU A 81 -1.70 -1.63 19.15
C GLU A 81 -2.04 -0.15 19.40
N ALA A 82 -1.10 0.62 19.96
CA ALA A 82 -1.28 2.05 20.18
C ALA A 82 -1.47 2.84 18.87
N SER A 83 -0.69 2.52 17.83
CA SER A 83 -0.84 3.10 16.50
C SER A 83 -2.18 2.72 15.86
N MET A 84 -2.62 1.47 16.07
CA MET A 84 -3.90 0.98 15.54
C MET A 84 -5.09 1.68 16.19
N ARG A 85 -5.07 1.82 17.52
CA ARG A 85 -6.10 2.58 18.24
C ARG A 85 -6.16 4.03 17.77
N ARG A 86 -5.00 4.68 17.57
CA ARG A 86 -4.95 6.04 17.05
C ARG A 86 -5.49 6.14 15.62
N ALA A 87 -5.21 5.16 14.77
CA ALA A 87 -5.77 5.09 13.42
C ALA A 87 -7.30 5.01 13.45
N ALA A 88 -7.86 4.22 14.37
CA ALA A 88 -9.31 4.11 14.54
C ALA A 88 -9.94 5.42 15.05
N GLU A 89 -9.30 6.11 16.01
CA GLU A 89 -9.75 7.43 16.48
C GLU A 89 -9.79 8.48 15.37
N LEU A 90 -8.85 8.41 14.43
CA LEU A 90 -8.70 9.38 13.35
C LEU A 90 -9.44 9.02 12.06
N TRP A 91 -10.03 7.82 11.96
CA TRP A 91 -10.61 7.34 10.71
C TRP A 91 -11.74 8.22 10.18
N ASP A 92 -12.69 8.57 11.06
CA ASP A 92 -13.83 9.44 10.75
C ASP A 92 -13.65 10.87 11.27
N ALA A 93 -12.51 11.16 11.91
CA ALA A 93 -12.20 12.49 12.42
C ALA A 93 -11.49 13.34 11.36
N GLU A 94 -11.54 14.66 11.53
CA GLU A 94 -10.60 15.52 10.84
C GLU A 94 -9.19 15.21 11.37
N VAL A 95 -8.28 14.84 10.46
CA VAL A 95 -6.88 14.69 10.84
C VAL A 95 -6.36 16.07 11.25
N ILE A 96 -5.83 16.12 12.47
CA ILE A 96 -5.32 17.33 13.09
C ILE A 96 -4.07 17.77 12.32
N GLU A 97 -3.94 19.08 12.11
CA GLU A 97 -2.71 19.69 11.63
C GLU A 97 -1.52 19.21 12.50
N ASP A 98 -0.43 18.77 11.85
CA ASP A 98 0.76 18.19 12.51
C ASP A 98 0.62 16.83 13.21
N GLU A 99 -0.41 16.01 12.92
CA GLU A 99 -0.45 14.63 13.45
C GLU A 99 0.83 13.86 13.03
N PRO A 100 1.63 13.38 13.99
CA PRO A 100 2.92 12.78 13.67
C PRO A 100 2.74 11.43 12.98
N PRO A 101 3.59 11.10 12.00
CA PRO A 101 3.53 9.79 11.37
C PRO A 101 3.79 8.68 12.39
N ARG A 102 3.17 7.53 12.13
CA ARG A 102 3.38 6.33 12.93
C ARG A 102 4.36 5.41 12.23
N PHE A 103 5.36 4.94 12.98
CA PHE A 103 6.28 3.94 12.48
C PHE A 103 5.56 2.61 12.20
N GLY A 104 5.99 1.91 11.16
CA GLY A 104 5.59 0.54 10.88
C GLY A 104 6.54 -0.18 9.93
N TRP A 105 6.31 -1.48 9.75
CA TRP A 105 7.09 -2.31 8.84
C TRP A 105 6.26 -2.70 7.62
N LEU A 106 6.80 -2.45 6.41
CA LEU A 106 6.14 -2.84 5.18
C LEU A 106 5.90 -4.35 5.18
N SER A 107 4.62 -4.72 5.11
CA SER A 107 4.11 -6.08 5.21
C SER A 107 3.52 -6.54 3.88
N THR A 108 3.90 -5.86 2.79
CA THR A 108 3.58 -6.23 1.41
C THR A 108 4.86 -6.30 0.59
N ASN A 109 5.02 -7.38 -0.17
CA ASN A 109 6.07 -7.51 -1.16
C ASN A 109 5.62 -6.85 -2.48
N VAL A 110 6.13 -5.65 -2.74
CA VAL A 110 5.73 -4.81 -3.86
C VAL A 110 6.46 -5.24 -5.11
N ARG A 111 5.77 -5.95 -6.01
CA ARG A 111 6.32 -6.28 -7.32
C ARG A 111 6.29 -5.05 -8.24
N PRO A 112 7.23 -4.92 -9.20
CA PRO A 112 8.30 -5.85 -9.56
C PRO A 112 9.62 -5.61 -8.80
N TYR A 113 9.59 -4.90 -7.68
CA TYR A 113 10.80 -4.59 -6.93
C TYR A 113 11.40 -5.85 -6.27
N PRO A 114 12.68 -5.80 -5.84
CA PRO A 114 13.23 -6.77 -4.92
C PRO A 114 12.38 -6.90 -3.65
N ARG A 115 12.63 -7.96 -2.85
CA ARG A 115 11.87 -8.22 -1.61
C ARG A 115 11.79 -6.96 -0.75
N SER A 116 10.58 -6.40 -0.64
CA SER A 116 10.33 -5.15 0.08
C SER A 116 9.76 -5.35 1.49
N LEU A 117 9.53 -6.60 1.89
CA LEU A 117 9.08 -6.89 3.26
C LEU A 117 10.08 -6.34 4.28
N GLU A 118 9.55 -5.81 5.37
CA GLU A 118 10.29 -5.27 6.51
C GLU A 118 11.10 -4.02 6.17
N LEU A 119 10.82 -3.35 5.04
CA LEU A 119 11.24 -1.97 4.87
C LEU A 119 10.53 -1.11 5.91
N LYS A 120 11.29 -0.25 6.58
CA LYS A 120 10.77 0.71 7.55
C LYS A 120 9.91 1.75 6.84
N ALA A 121 8.79 2.10 7.46
CA ALA A 121 7.87 3.08 6.91
C ALA A 121 7.35 4.03 7.99
N ALA A 122 7.17 5.28 7.59
CA ALA A 122 6.35 6.27 8.25
C ALA A 122 4.94 6.24 7.62
N VAL A 123 3.92 6.15 8.46
CA VAL A 123 2.52 6.10 8.03
C VAL A 123 1.82 7.37 8.47
N HIS A 124 1.39 8.14 7.49
CA HIS A 124 0.77 9.45 7.66
C HIS A 124 -0.74 9.33 7.49
N PHE A 125 -1.49 9.65 8.55
CA PHE A 125 -2.95 9.67 8.47
C PHE A 125 -3.43 10.80 7.55
N ARG A 126 -4.56 10.58 6.87
CA ARG A 126 -5.15 11.55 5.94
C ARG A 126 -6.60 11.79 6.33
N ALA A 127 -7.04 13.05 6.22
CA ALA A 127 -8.43 13.43 6.52
C ALA A 127 -9.41 12.87 5.46
N GLY A 128 -10.70 12.87 5.81
CA GLY A 128 -11.78 12.55 4.87
C GLY A 128 -11.93 11.06 4.57
N GLY A 129 -11.58 10.19 5.52
CA GLY A 129 -11.69 8.73 5.35
C GLY A 129 -10.72 8.16 4.31
N LEU A 130 -9.69 8.91 3.92
CA LEU A 130 -8.67 8.43 3.00
C LEU A 130 -7.73 7.48 3.74
N ARG A 131 -7.38 6.36 3.10
CA ARG A 131 -6.32 5.45 3.56
C ARG A 131 -5.06 6.26 3.93
N PRO A 132 -4.26 5.87 4.93
CA PRO A 132 -3.02 6.59 5.21
C PRO A 132 -2.03 6.53 4.04
N LEU A 133 -1.17 7.55 3.95
CA LEU A 133 0.01 7.54 3.07
C LEU A 133 1.14 6.77 3.76
N VAL A 134 1.80 5.89 3.00
CA VAL A 134 2.94 5.09 3.46
C VAL A 134 4.20 5.65 2.80
N GLU A 135 5.09 6.22 3.60
CA GLU A 135 6.39 6.73 3.19
C GLU A 135 7.49 5.79 3.68
N LEU A 136 8.29 5.22 2.78
CA LEU A 136 9.43 4.39 3.17
C LEU A 136 10.57 5.24 3.70
N GLU A 137 11.21 4.79 4.77
CA GLU A 137 12.43 5.44 5.24
C GLU A 137 13.52 5.40 4.15
N PRO A 138 14.34 6.46 4.03
CA PRO A 138 15.42 6.51 3.05
C PRO A 138 16.36 5.30 3.15
N SER A 139 16.48 4.57 2.04
CA SER A 139 17.39 3.44 1.88
C SER A 139 17.79 3.27 0.43
N ASP A 140 18.73 2.35 0.16
CA ASP A 140 19.16 1.98 -1.19
C ASP A 140 18.17 1.07 -1.91
N HIS A 141 17.11 0.62 -1.24
CA HIS A 141 16.10 -0.23 -1.86
C HIS A 141 15.43 0.53 -3.04
N PRO A 142 15.34 -0.06 -4.24
CA PRO A 142 14.86 0.66 -5.43
C PRO A 142 13.47 1.27 -5.26
N LEU A 143 12.55 0.58 -4.56
CA LEU A 143 11.23 1.11 -4.23
C LEU A 143 11.29 2.41 -3.41
N ALA A 144 12.13 2.46 -2.37
CA ALA A 144 12.28 3.64 -1.52
C ALA A 144 12.95 4.80 -2.26
N ARG A 145 13.90 4.51 -3.14
CA ARG A 145 14.51 5.50 -4.02
C ARG A 145 13.50 6.08 -5.01
N GLU A 146 12.80 5.22 -5.73
CA GLU A 146 11.79 5.62 -6.72
C GLU A 146 10.60 6.36 -6.07
N GLN A 147 10.25 6.05 -4.81
CA GLN A 147 9.24 6.80 -4.06
C GLN A 147 9.68 8.25 -3.81
N ARG A 148 10.93 8.45 -3.41
CA ARG A 148 11.48 9.77 -3.09
C ARG A 148 11.81 10.59 -4.35
N GLU A 149 12.41 9.95 -5.34
CA GLU A 149 12.96 10.60 -6.54
C GLU A 149 11.91 10.71 -7.66
N GLY A 150 10.83 9.93 -7.58
CA GLY A 150 9.86 9.77 -8.66
C GLY A 150 10.40 8.93 -9.81
N ILE A 151 9.51 8.60 -10.74
CA ILE A 151 9.77 7.73 -11.88
C ILE A 151 9.34 8.37 -13.19
N SER A 152 10.00 7.99 -14.28
CA SER A 152 9.60 8.39 -15.62
C SER A 152 8.37 7.62 -16.09
N MET A 153 7.64 8.15 -17.07
CA MET A 153 6.51 7.43 -17.67
C MET A 153 6.93 6.10 -18.32
N ASN A 154 8.16 6.01 -18.83
CA ASN A 154 8.70 4.77 -19.38
C ASN A 154 8.86 3.70 -18.27
N ARG A 155 9.37 4.10 -17.10
CA ARG A 155 9.47 3.23 -15.93
C ARG A 155 8.10 2.75 -15.44
N VAL A 156 7.09 3.62 -15.47
CA VAL A 156 5.69 3.21 -15.17
C VAL A 156 5.24 2.12 -16.14
N GLN A 157 5.47 2.28 -17.45
CA GLN A 157 5.09 1.28 -18.45
C GLN A 157 5.78 -0.07 -18.22
N GLU A 158 7.07 -0.09 -17.86
CA GLU A 158 7.80 -1.31 -17.50
C GLU A 158 7.18 -2.04 -16.30
N ILE A 159 6.86 -1.29 -15.25
CA ILE A 159 6.23 -1.81 -14.04
C ILE A 159 4.87 -2.41 -14.37
N VAL A 160 4.02 -1.65 -15.06
CA VAL A 160 2.66 -2.07 -15.41
C VAL A 160 2.68 -3.30 -16.32
N ALA A 161 3.53 -3.32 -17.33
CA ALA A 161 3.69 -4.50 -18.19
C ALA A 161 4.06 -5.74 -17.36
N THR A 162 4.99 -5.61 -16.42
CA THR A 162 5.39 -6.72 -15.55
C THR A 162 4.25 -7.22 -14.66
N LEU A 163 3.42 -6.31 -14.14
CA LEU A 163 2.30 -6.65 -13.27
C LEU A 163 1.12 -7.27 -14.03
N MET A 164 0.86 -6.83 -15.26
CA MET A 164 -0.26 -7.32 -16.08
C MET A 164 0.05 -8.60 -16.86
N HIS A 165 1.31 -8.93 -17.14
CA HIS A 165 1.66 -10.10 -17.96
C HIS A 165 1.64 -11.44 -17.22
N ARG A 166 1.37 -11.47 -15.91
CA ARG A 166 1.22 -12.72 -15.14
C ARG A 166 -0.26 -13.03 -14.91
N HIS A 167 -0.85 -13.76 -15.85
CA HIS A 167 -2.06 -14.54 -15.68
C HIS A 167 -1.70 -16.03 -15.64
#